data_AF-A0AAI9H3E4-F1
#
_entry.id   AF-A0AAI9H3E4-F1
#
_cell.length_a   1.000
_cell.length_b   1.000
_cell.length_c   1.000
_cell.angle_alpha   90.00
_cell.angle_beta   90.00
_cell.angle_gamma   90.00
#
_symmetry.space_group_name_H-M   'P 1'
#
loop_
_entity.id
_entity.type
_entity.pdbx_description
1 polymer ?
#
loop_
_entity_poly.entity_id
_entity_poly.type
_entity_poly.pdbx_seq_one_letter_code
_entity_poly.pdbx_strand_id
1 'polypeptide(L)' 'MFALIQRGQIYTDRAGYPVVITRITEHSVFFRRMDGRSGRVRIGELNCLFKHIDHQEYRKILADTEQEKHLKKLRAIKRK' A
#
# COMPACT_ATOMS: atom_id res chain seq x y z
N MET A 1 6.78 15.45 15.42
CA MET A 1 7.27 14.06 15.37
C MET A 1 7.65 13.76 13.92
N PHE A 2 8.94 13.63 13.61
CA PHE A 2 9.41 13.26 12.27
C PHE A 2 9.47 11.72 12.19
N ALA A 3 8.76 11.13 11.24
CA ALA A 3 8.89 9.70 10.93
C ALA A 3 9.92 9.55 9.80
N LEU A 4 10.87 8.62 9.97
CA LEU A 4 11.84 8.31 8.93
C LEU A 4 11.15 7.54 7.81
N ILE A 5 10.95 8.19 6.66
CA ILE A 5 10.36 7.58 5.48
C ILE A 5 11.44 6.78 4.76
N GLN A 6 11.19 5.50 4.52
CA GLN A 6 12.12 4.59 3.88
C GLN A 6 11.44 3.81 2.75
N ARG A 7 12.25 3.39 1.77
CA ARG A 7 11.79 2.50 0.70
C ARG A 7 11.35 1.16 1.30
N GLY A 8 10.25 0.61 0.80
CA GLY A 8 9.67 -0.65 1.27
C GLY A 8 8.71 -0.49 2.44
N GLN A 9 8.69 0.68 3.11
CA GLN A 9 7.66 0.97 4.10
C GLN A 9 6.29 1.05 3.46
N ILE A 10 5.29 0.84 4.30
CA ILE A 10 3.92 0.64 3.89
C ILE A 10 3.05 1.65 4.60
N TYR A 11 2.15 2.21 3.81
CA TYR A 11 1.25 3.24 4.24
C TYR A 11 -0.15 2.94 3.69
N THR A 12 -1.16 3.53 4.31
CA THR A 12 -2.50 3.63 3.72
C THR A 12 -2.71 5.02 3.17
N ASP A 13 -3.24 5.13 1.95
CA ASP A 13 -3.69 6.40 1.40
C ASP A 13 -5.00 6.88 2.06
N ARG A 14 -5.45 8.09 1.71
CA ARG A 14 -6.71 8.67 2.22
C ARG A 14 -7.95 7.80 1.98
N ALA A 15 -7.93 6.94 0.97
CA ALA A 15 -9.02 6.03 0.65
C ALA A 15 -8.88 4.67 1.35
N GLY A 16 -7.88 4.51 2.22
CA GLY A 16 -7.62 3.26 2.95
C GLY A 16 -6.94 2.19 2.09
N TYR A 17 -6.36 2.53 0.94
CA TYR A 17 -5.63 1.56 0.14
C TYR A 17 -4.18 1.42 0.59
N PRO A 18 -3.67 0.18 0.74
CA PRO A 18 -2.28 -0.06 1.06
C PRO A 18 -1.39 0.33 -0.12
N VAL A 19 -0.35 1.11 0.18
CA VAL A 19 0.68 1.56 -0.75
C VAL A 19 2.06 1.25 -0.19
N VAL A 20 2.97 0.86 -1.08
CA VAL A 20 4.38 0.66 -0.74
C VAL A 20 5.22 1.81 -1.28
N ILE A 21 6.13 2.34 -0.47
CA ILE A 21 7.08 3.36 -0.90
C ILE A 21 8.12 2.71 -1.81
N THR A 22 8.21 3.17 -3.05
CA THR A 22 9.11 2.61 -4.06
C THR A 22 10.39 3.41 -4.21
N ARG A 23 10.30 4.74 -4.09
CA ARG A 23 11.42 5.66 -4.24
C ARG A 23 11.16 6.93 -3.45
N ILE A 24 12.24 7.51 -2.92
CA ILE A 24 12.20 8.80 -2.21
C ILE A 24 13.21 9.72 -2.89
N THR A 25 12.82 10.97 -3.07
CA THR A 25 13.70 12.07 -3.49
C THR A 25 13.64 13.17 -2.44
N GLU A 26 14.44 14.22 -2.59
CA GLU A 26 14.51 15.34 -1.64
C GLU A 26 13.14 15.99 -1.34
N HIS A 27 12.24 16.02 -2.32
CA HIS A 27 10.95 16.71 -2.17
C HIS A 27 9.74 15.80 -2.38
N SER A 28 9.93 14.54 -2.76
CA SER A 28 8.82 13.69 -3.18
C SER A 28 9.00 12.23 -2.78
N VAL A 29 7.88 11.61 -2.46
CA VAL A 29 7.78 10.18 -2.18
C VAL A 29 6.95 9.54 -3.28
N PHE A 30 7.52 8.51 -3.90
CA PHE A 30 6.86 7.70 -4.90
C PHE A 30 6.35 6.43 -4.25
N PHE A 31 5.13 6.05 -4.61
CA PHE A 31 4.48 4.87 -4.07
C PHE A 31 3.81 4.05 -5.17
N ARG A 32 3.58 2.78 -4.86
CA ARG A 32 2.80 1.84 -5.67
C ARG A 32 1.66 1.29 -4.82
N ARG A 33 0.44 1.42 -5.33
CA ARG A 33 -0.76 0.78 -4.78
C ARG A 33 -0.79 -0.69 -5.18
N MET A 34 -1.39 -1.53 -4.33
CA MET A 34 -1.56 -2.96 -4.60
C MET A 34 -2.44 -3.27 -5.82
N ASP A 35 -3.28 -2.32 -6.26
CA ASP A 35 -4.07 -2.39 -7.49
C ASP A 35 -3.26 -2.11 -8.77
N GLY A 36 -1.95 -1.85 -8.64
CA GLY A 36 -1.03 -1.59 -9.75
C GLY A 36 -0.85 -0.12 -10.08
N ARG A 37 -1.65 0.79 -9.51
CA ARG A 37 -1.50 2.23 -9.73
C ARG A 37 -0.25 2.74 -9.01
N SER A 38 0.48 3.66 -9.64
CA SER A 38 1.63 4.32 -9.01
C SER A 38 1.37 5.81 -8.92
N GLY A 39 1.95 6.46 -7.91
CA GLY A 39 1.73 7.88 -7.66
C GLY A 39 2.92 8.55 -6.97
N ARG A 40 2.78 9.86 -6.78
CA ARG A 40 3.77 10.72 -6.13
C ARG A 40 3.07 11.68 -5.18
N VAL A 41 3.70 11.94 -4.04
CA VAL A 41 3.28 12.95 -3.06
C VAL A 41 4.50 13.75 -2.60
N ARG A 42 4.31 15.00 -2.17
CA ARG A 42 5.40 15.76 -1.55
C ARG A 42 5.76 15.16 -0.19
N ILE A 43 7.03 15.19 0.19
CA ILE A 43 7.49 14.68 1.51
C ILE A 43 6.71 15.34 2.65
N GLY A 44 6.53 16.66 2.61
CA GLY A 44 5.79 17.40 3.64
C GLY A 44 4.29 17.07 3.71
N GLU A 45 3.72 16.50 2.65
CA GLU A 45 2.31 16.13 2.58
C GLU A 45 2.09 14.66 2.97
N LEU A 46 3.14 13.82 2.97
CA LEU A 46 2.99 12.38 3.23
C LEU A 46 2.30 12.09 4.57
N ASN A 47 2.78 12.69 5.67
CA ASN A 47 2.22 12.45 7.00
C ASN A 47 0.76 12.91 7.15
N CYS A 48 0.30 13.82 6.30
CA CYS A 48 -1.08 14.34 6.30
C CYS A 48 -2.01 13.51 5.40
N LEU A 49 -1.46 12.94 4.33
CA LEU A 49 -2.22 12.20 3.32
C LEU A 49 -2.20 10.68 3.53
N PHE A 50 -1.20 10.18 4.26
CA PHE A 50 -0.95 8.77 4.42
C PHE A 50 -0.76 8.41 5.90
N LYS A 51 -1.22 7.22 6.28
CA LYS A 51 -0.98 6.65 7.61
C LYS A 51 0.02 5.52 7.50
N HIS A 52 1.06 5.55 8.33
CA HIS A 52 2.02 4.44 8.39
C HIS A 52 1.33 3.21 8.97
N ILE A 53 1.57 2.05 8.34
CA ILE A 53 1.08 0.74 8.80
C ILE A 53 2.29 -0.10 9.18
N ASP A 54 2.19 -0.82 10.30
CA ASP A 54 3.23 -1.75 10.72
C ASP A 54 3.30 -2.99 9.79
N HIS A 55 4.49 -3.58 9.68
CA HIS A 55 4.73 -4.77 8.87
C HIS A 55 3.80 -5.93 9.23
N GLN A 56 3.42 -6.08 10.50
CA GLN A 56 2.53 -7.15 10.91
C GLN A 56 1.09 -6.94 10.41
N GLU A 57 0.58 -5.71 10.46
CA GLU A 57 -0.73 -5.37 9.89
C GLU A 57 -0.73 -5.53 8.37
N TYR A 58 0.34 -5.11 7.70
CA TYR A 58 0.43 -5.31 6.25
C TYR A 58 0.41 -6.79 5.84
N ARG A 59 1.12 -7.66 6.57
CA ARG A 59 1.10 -9.11 6.29
C ARG A 59 -0.30 -9.70 6.40
N LYS A 60 -1.09 -9.25 7.39
CA LYS A 60 -2.50 -9.65 7.52
C LYS A 60 -3.32 -9.20 6.30
N ILE A 61 -3.20 -7.92 5.93
CA ILE A 61 -3.90 -7.36 4.76
C ILE A 61 -3.53 -8.10 3.46
N LEU A 62 -2.25 -8.44 3.29
CA LEU A 62 -1.80 -9.24 2.14
C LEU A 62 -2.40 -10.64 2.12
N ALA A 63 -2.38 -11.34 3.26
CA ALA A 63 -2.95 -12.68 3.37
C ALA A 63 -4.46 -12.66 3.05
N ASP A 64 -5.19 -11.68 3.58
CA ASP A 64 -6.62 -11.49 3.31
C ASP A 64 -6.86 -11.22 1.82
N THR A 65 -6.06 -10.34 1.21
CA THR A 65 -6.18 -10.00 -0.21
C THR A 65 -5.87 -11.21 -1.12
N GLU A 66 -4.89 -12.03 -0.76
CA GLU A 66 -4.54 -13.24 -1.50
C GLU A 66 -5.62 -14.31 -1.37
N GLN A 67 -6.19 -14.48 -0.18
CA GLN A 67 -7.31 -15.37 0.08
C GLN A 67 -8.56 -14.95 -0.71
N GLU A 68 -8.88 -13.66 -0.78
CA GLU A 68 -9.98 -13.14 -1.62
C GLU A 68 -9.76 -13.43 -3.11
N LYS A 69 -8.53 -13.22 -3.62
CA LYS A 69 -8.18 -13.54 -5.01
C LYS A 69 -8.33 -15.03 -5.29
N HIS A 70 -7.90 -15.88 -4.35
CA HIS A 70 -8.02 -17.33 -4.46
C HIS A 70 -9.50 -17.77 -4.51
N LEU A 71 -10.34 -17.27 -3.60
CA LEU A 71 -11.77 -17.55 -3.57
C LEU A 71 -12.49 -17.09 -4.85
N LYS A 72 -12.14 -15.91 -5.37
CA LYS A 72 -12.68 -15.42 -6.65
C LYS A 72 -12.32 -16.35 -7.81
N LYS A 73 -11.10 -16.89 -7.81
CA LYS A 73 -10.62 -17.86 -8.82
C LYS A 73 -11.40 -19.17 -8.74
N LEU A 74 -11.61 -19.71 -7.53
CA LEU A 74 -12.43 -20.91 -7.31
C LEU A 74 -13.88 -20.71 -7.77
N ARG A 75 -14.49 -19.55 -7.48
CA ARG A 75 -15.85 -19.21 -7.96
C ARG A 75 -15.93 -19.12 -9.48
N ALA A 76 -14.89 -18.62 -10.14
CA ALA A 76 -14.84 -18.56 -11.61
C ALA A 76 -14.72 -19.94 -12.24
N ILE A 77 -13.96 -20.86 -11.62
CA ILE A 77 -13.83 -22.25 -12.07
C ILE A 77 -15.17 -22.99 -11.92
N LYS A 78 -15.87 -22.80 -10.80
CA LYS A 78 -17.14 -23.50 -10.49
C LYS A 78 -18.36 -23.02 -11.28
N ARG A 79 -18.24 -21.92 -12.05
CA ARG A 79 -19.28 -21.39 -12.96
C ARG A 79 -19.16 -21.91 -14.40
N LYS A 80 -18.11 -22.69 -14.70
CA LYS A 80 -17.98 -23.47 -15.93
C LYS A 80 -18.43 -24.90 -15.66
#